data_AF-A0A826CZW8-F1
#
_entry.id   AF-A0A826CZW8-F1
#
_cell.length_a   1.000
_cell.length_b   1.000
_cell.length_c   1.000
_cell.angle_alpha   90.00
_cell.angle_beta   90.00
_cell.angle_gamma   90.00
#
_symmetry.space_group_name_H-M   'P 1'
#
loop_
_entity.id
_entity.type
_entity.pdbx_description
1 polymer ?
#
loop_
_entity_poly.entity_id
_entity_poly.type
_entity_poly.pdbx_seq_one_letter_code
_entity_poly.pdbx_strand_id
1 'polypeptide(L)'
;MKESERRQENYRAKRENLTEVYRSLILIVNLFPNESPTDIIKNIKYGPYYSLENYNGIFRTLDYKIEDYEKRKSFSNLDYEEKNDIDIEISNIEYAKDKLARNRKSYQKAVKCFNQFKDSDKAIFDLYAGTHVQNCLVNFEITINNVFISGMSVGIPDSPYENSIKIASRKLISAMKKDIGIT
;
A
#
# COMPACT_ATOMS: atom_id res chain seq x y z
N MET A 1 -30.54 -31.65 16.14
CA MET A 1 -30.32 -30.20 16.00
C MET A 1 -30.64 -29.80 14.57
N LYS A 2 -31.53 -28.83 14.37
CA LYS A 2 -31.92 -28.36 13.03
C LYS A 2 -30.73 -27.63 12.40
N GLU A 3 -30.58 -27.71 11.08
CA GLU A 3 -29.43 -27.13 10.38
C GLU A 3 -29.28 -25.61 10.61
N SER A 4 -30.41 -24.91 10.81
CA SER A 4 -30.45 -23.50 11.17
C SER A 4 -29.83 -23.19 12.54
N GLU A 5 -30.07 -24.03 13.54
CA GLU A 5 -29.54 -23.87 14.90
C GLU A 5 -28.01 -24.05 14.90
N ARG A 6 -27.54 -25.06 14.18
CA ARG A 6 -26.12 -25.38 14.00
C ARG A 6 -25.36 -24.24 13.29
N ARG A 7 -25.98 -23.61 12.29
CA ARG A 7 -25.43 -22.41 11.62
C ARG A 7 -25.36 -21.21 12.57
N GLN A 8 -26.38 -21.02 13.40
CA GLN A 8 -26.44 -19.90 14.34
C GLN A 8 -25.41 -20.03 15.46
N GLU A 9 -25.18 -21.24 15.98
CA GLU A 9 -24.10 -21.54 16.93
C GLU A 9 -22.71 -21.30 16.31
N ASN A 10 -22.48 -21.74 15.07
CA ASN A 10 -21.22 -21.48 14.37
C ASN A 10 -20.93 -19.99 14.23
N TYR A 11 -21.93 -19.17 13.89
CA TYR A 11 -21.76 -17.71 13.83
C TYR A 11 -21.50 -17.10 15.20
N ARG A 12 -22.09 -17.62 16.28
CA ARG A 12 -21.80 -17.15 17.65
C ARG A 12 -20.34 -17.41 18.02
N ALA A 13 -19.87 -18.64 17.86
CA ALA A 13 -18.49 -19.01 18.16
C ALA A 13 -17.49 -18.19 17.32
N LYS A 14 -17.78 -17.97 16.03
CA LYS A 14 -16.95 -17.09 15.19
C LYS A 14 -16.94 -15.65 15.68
N ARG A 15 -18.10 -15.07 16.01
CA ARG A 15 -18.18 -13.69 16.54
C ARG A 15 -17.39 -13.53 17.83
N GLU A 16 -17.48 -14.49 18.74
CA GLU A 16 -16.76 -14.46 20.02
C GLU A 16 -15.24 -14.43 19.83
N ASN A 17 -14.71 -15.21 18.88
CA ASN A 17 -13.27 -15.34 18.68
C ASN A 17 -12.68 -14.34 17.66
N LEU A 18 -13.46 -13.93 16.65
CA LEU A 18 -12.93 -13.17 15.50
C LEU A 18 -13.30 -11.70 15.47
N THR A 19 -14.25 -11.21 16.28
CA THR A 19 -14.73 -9.81 16.14
C THR A 19 -13.59 -8.81 16.34
N GLU A 20 -12.81 -8.93 17.41
CA GLU A 20 -11.70 -8.01 17.68
C GLU A 20 -10.50 -8.26 16.76
N VAL A 21 -10.25 -9.52 16.39
CA VAL A 21 -9.22 -9.91 15.41
C VAL A 21 -9.50 -9.25 14.06
N TYR A 22 -10.74 -9.36 13.55
CA TYR A 22 -11.17 -8.76 12.29
C TYR A 22 -11.19 -7.24 12.39
N ARG A 23 -11.66 -6.65 13.51
CA ARG A 23 -11.61 -5.21 13.71
C ARG A 23 -10.18 -4.67 13.64
N SER A 24 -9.24 -5.33 14.31
CA SER A 24 -7.82 -4.97 14.31
C SER A 24 -7.23 -5.09 12.90
N LEU A 25 -7.51 -6.20 12.20
CA LEU A 25 -7.07 -6.39 10.82
C LEU A 25 -7.64 -5.33 9.88
N ILE A 26 -8.93 -4.94 10.01
CA ILE A 26 -9.54 -3.85 9.23
C ILE A 26 -8.78 -2.53 9.44
N LEU A 27 -8.42 -2.21 10.69
CA LEU A 27 -7.66 -1.00 10.98
C LEU A 27 -6.29 -1.06 10.30
N ILE A 28 -5.61 -2.20 10.36
CA ILE A 28 -4.28 -2.39 9.78
C ILE A 28 -4.31 -2.27 8.25
N VAL A 29 -5.24 -2.94 7.56
CA VAL A 29 -5.29 -2.90 6.08
C VAL A 29 -5.58 -1.50 5.56
N ASN A 30 -6.28 -0.68 6.33
CA ASN A 30 -6.57 0.72 6.00
C ASN A 30 -5.38 1.67 6.27
N LEU A 31 -4.30 1.22 6.92
CA LEU A 31 -3.08 2.01 7.09
C LEU A 31 -2.19 2.00 5.84
N PHE A 32 -2.33 0.99 4.97
CA PHE A 32 -1.49 0.87 3.78
C PHE A 32 -1.76 2.04 2.81
N PRO A 33 -0.70 2.66 2.24
CA PRO A 33 -0.89 3.72 1.27
C PRO A 33 -1.63 3.22 0.03
N ASN A 34 -2.52 4.05 -0.50
CA ASN A 34 -3.26 3.76 -1.74
C ASN A 34 -2.48 4.17 -3.00
N GLU A 35 -1.20 4.46 -2.91
CA GLU A 35 -0.38 4.88 -4.04
C GLU A 35 0.95 4.16 -3.96
N SER A 36 1.42 3.60 -5.09
CA SER A 36 2.72 2.96 -5.13
C SER A 36 3.84 4.00 -5.23
N PRO A 37 5.07 3.67 -4.79
CA PRO A 37 6.24 4.50 -5.08
C PRO A 37 6.43 4.76 -6.58
N THR A 38 6.13 3.76 -7.42
CA THR A 38 6.16 3.87 -8.89
C THR A 38 5.16 4.90 -9.41
N ASP A 39 3.94 4.95 -8.87
CA ASP A 39 2.93 5.92 -9.28
C ASP A 39 3.33 7.36 -8.90
N ILE A 40 4.05 7.53 -7.79
CA ILE A 40 4.54 8.82 -7.33
C ILE A 40 5.62 9.38 -8.27
N ILE A 41 6.54 8.52 -8.73
CA ILE A 41 7.69 8.93 -9.54
C ILE A 41 7.44 8.85 -11.05
N LYS A 42 6.29 8.34 -11.50
CA LYS A 42 5.99 8.10 -12.91
C LYS A 42 6.10 9.34 -13.81
N ASN A 43 5.87 10.53 -13.25
CA ASN A 43 5.86 11.79 -13.99
C ASN A 43 7.23 12.47 -14.01
N ILE A 44 8.24 11.93 -13.32
CA ILE A 44 9.60 12.50 -13.33
C ILE A 44 10.26 12.13 -14.66
N LYS A 45 10.78 13.13 -15.38
CA LYS A 45 11.48 12.89 -16.65
C LYS A 45 12.73 12.03 -16.43
N TYR A 46 12.81 10.90 -17.12
CA TYR A 46 13.84 9.88 -16.90
C TYR A 46 13.97 9.50 -15.41
N GLY A 47 12.82 9.28 -14.77
CA GLY A 47 12.72 8.92 -13.36
C GLY A 47 13.32 7.53 -13.06
N PRO A 48 13.69 7.28 -11.80
CA PRO A 48 14.19 5.98 -11.38
C PRO A 48 13.08 4.92 -11.36
N TYR A 49 13.48 3.64 -11.42
CA TYR A 49 12.58 2.51 -11.22
C TYR A 49 12.65 2.05 -9.77
N TYR A 50 11.49 1.96 -9.11
CA TYR A 50 11.38 1.45 -7.75
C TYR A 50 11.28 -0.08 -7.74
N SER A 51 12.06 -0.72 -6.88
CA SER A 51 12.01 -2.16 -6.61
C SER A 51 12.72 -2.49 -5.29
N LEU A 52 12.52 -3.71 -4.79
CA LEU A 52 13.18 -4.27 -3.60
C LEU A 52 13.01 -3.41 -2.34
N GLU A 53 11.85 -2.76 -2.21
CA GLU A 53 11.56 -1.85 -1.09
C GLU A 53 12.57 -0.69 -0.95
N ASN A 54 13.31 -0.35 -2.01
CA ASN A 54 14.50 0.48 -1.94
C ASN A 54 14.20 1.99 -2.01
N TYR A 55 13.47 2.52 -1.02
CA TYR A 55 13.20 3.96 -0.91
C TYR A 55 14.49 4.79 -0.84
N ASN A 56 15.52 4.33 -0.11
CA ASN A 56 16.78 5.05 0.05
C ASN A 56 17.50 5.23 -1.29
N GLY A 57 17.53 4.20 -2.13
CA GLY A 57 18.10 4.26 -3.47
C GLY A 57 17.35 5.23 -4.38
N ILE A 58 16.02 5.28 -4.29
CA ILE A 58 15.21 6.27 -5.01
C ILE A 58 15.55 7.68 -4.56
N PHE A 59 15.53 7.97 -3.26
CA PHE A 59 15.86 9.30 -2.74
C PHE A 59 17.23 9.77 -3.23
N ARG A 60 18.25 8.92 -3.12
CA ARG A 60 19.61 9.22 -3.57
C ARG A 60 19.68 9.48 -5.07
N THR A 61 18.93 8.73 -5.88
CA THR A 61 18.87 8.96 -7.33
C THR A 61 18.20 10.29 -7.67
N LEU A 62 17.14 10.64 -6.95
CA LEU A 62 16.45 11.92 -7.11
C LEU A 62 17.35 13.09 -6.67
N ASP A 63 18.12 12.93 -5.60
CA ASP A 63 19.12 13.92 -5.17
C ASP A 63 20.17 14.16 -6.25
N TYR A 64 20.73 13.09 -6.83
CA TYR A 64 21.68 13.22 -7.94
C TYR A 64 21.09 13.91 -9.17
N LYS A 65 19.80 13.71 -9.46
CA LYS A 65 19.13 14.42 -10.55
C LYS A 65 19.00 15.91 -10.27
N ILE A 66 18.64 16.30 -9.04
CA ILE A 66 18.59 17.71 -8.64
C ILE A 66 19.99 18.33 -8.74
N GLU A 67 21.02 17.67 -8.21
CA GLU A 67 22.41 18.14 -8.30
C GLU A 67 22.87 18.34 -9.76
N ASP A 68 22.54 17.41 -10.65
CA ASP A 68 22.85 17.53 -12.08
C ASP A 68 22.09 18.69 -12.74
N TYR A 69 20.82 18.87 -12.42
CA TYR A 69 20.01 19.98 -12.93
C TYR A 69 20.52 21.35 -12.46
N GLU A 70 20.85 21.49 -11.19
CA GLU A 70 21.45 22.71 -10.64
C GLU A 70 22.80 23.02 -11.28
N LYS A 71 23.63 21.98 -11.51
CA LYS A 71 24.89 22.14 -12.24
C LYS A 71 24.66 22.58 -13.68
N ARG A 72 23.67 22.02 -14.37
CA ARG A 72 23.33 22.42 -15.75
C ARG A 72 22.90 23.89 -15.81
N LYS A 73 22.08 24.32 -14.85
CA LYS A 73 21.61 25.70 -14.73
C LYS A 73 22.76 26.72 -14.61
N SER A 74 23.91 26.30 -14.07
CA SER A 74 25.11 27.15 -13.94
C SER A 74 25.84 27.42 -15.25
N PHE A 75 25.55 26.69 -16.34
CA PHE A 75 26.19 26.93 -17.63
C PHE A 75 25.55 28.12 -18.38
N SER A 76 26.39 28.97 -18.99
CA SER A 76 25.98 30.24 -19.61
C SER A 76 25.26 30.10 -20.96
N ASN A 77 25.17 28.89 -21.51
CA ASN A 77 24.66 28.62 -22.84
C ASN A 77 23.18 28.20 -22.88
N LEU A 78 22.50 28.13 -21.73
CA LEU A 78 21.08 27.80 -21.67
C LEU A 78 20.21 29.03 -21.97
N ASP A 79 19.20 28.83 -22.83
CA ASP A 79 18.18 29.84 -23.07
C ASP A 79 17.16 29.92 -21.91
N TYR A 80 16.17 30.80 -22.05
CA TYR A 80 15.16 31.02 -21.01
C TYR A 80 14.22 29.81 -20.85
N GLU A 81 13.83 29.16 -21.95
CA GLU A 81 12.92 28.02 -21.94
C GLU A 81 13.59 26.82 -21.27
N GLU A 82 14.85 26.54 -21.62
CA GLU A 82 15.63 25.45 -21.02
C GLU A 82 15.80 25.62 -19.51
N LYS A 83 16.04 26.86 -19.03
CA LYS A 83 16.12 27.14 -17.58
C LYS A 83 14.79 26.92 -16.89
N ASN A 84 13.69 27.34 -17.51
CA ASN A 84 12.36 27.16 -16.96
C ASN A 84 11.97 25.67 -16.89
N ASP A 85 12.31 24.89 -17.91
CA ASP A 85 12.10 23.43 -17.93
C ASP A 85 12.87 22.73 -16.81
N ILE A 86 14.12 23.15 -16.55
CA ILE A 86 14.92 22.64 -15.43
C ILE A 86 14.23 22.95 -14.10
N ASP A 87 13.75 24.18 -13.91
CA ASP A 87 13.11 24.61 -12.66
C ASP A 87 11.80 23.85 -12.39
N ILE A 88 11.03 23.58 -13.45
CA ILE A 88 9.83 22.72 -13.38
C ILE A 88 10.23 21.30 -12.97
N GLU A 89 11.26 20.73 -13.56
CA GLU A 89 11.70 19.37 -13.23
C GLU A 89 12.25 19.24 -11.81
N ILE A 90 13.02 20.22 -11.31
CA ILE A 90 13.45 20.27 -9.91
C ILE A 90 12.22 20.26 -8.99
N SER A 91 11.24 21.14 -9.27
CA SER A 91 10.00 21.24 -8.49
C SER A 91 9.21 19.93 -8.49
N ASN A 92 9.12 19.25 -9.64
CA ASN A 92 8.47 17.94 -9.76
C ASN A 92 9.18 16.87 -8.92
N ILE A 93 10.51 16.87 -8.90
CA ILE A 93 11.31 15.93 -8.11
C ILE A 93 11.13 16.19 -6.62
N GLU A 94 11.20 17.44 -6.17
CA GLU A 94 10.99 17.80 -4.76
C GLU A 94 9.60 17.39 -4.27
N TYR A 95 8.56 17.68 -5.06
CA TYR A 95 7.20 17.24 -4.77
C TYR A 95 7.10 15.71 -4.64
N ALA A 96 7.73 14.96 -5.56
CA ALA A 96 7.73 13.51 -5.52
C ALA A 96 8.50 12.97 -4.30
N LYS A 97 9.63 13.57 -3.90
CA LYS A 97 10.38 13.22 -2.69
C LYS A 97 9.52 13.37 -1.44
N ASP A 98 8.82 14.49 -1.29
CA ASP A 98 7.92 14.73 -0.16
C ASP A 98 6.79 13.68 -0.09
N LYS A 99 6.22 13.36 -1.25
CA LYS A 99 5.16 12.34 -1.35
C LYS A 99 5.69 10.94 -1.02
N LEU A 100 6.87 10.58 -1.52
CA LEU A 100 7.57 9.33 -1.19
C LEU A 100 7.89 9.24 0.31
N ALA A 101 8.31 10.32 0.96
CA ALA A 101 8.62 10.32 2.38
C ALA A 101 7.37 10.02 3.24
N ARG A 102 6.24 10.65 2.91
CA ARG A 102 4.95 10.36 3.54
C ARG A 102 4.50 8.92 3.26
N ASN A 103 4.63 8.48 2.01
CA ASN A 103 4.28 7.12 1.58
C ASN A 103 5.08 6.06 2.36
N ARG A 104 6.41 6.21 2.42
CA ARG A 104 7.31 5.33 3.18
C ARG A 104 6.92 5.24 4.65
N LYS A 105 6.68 6.39 5.29
CA LYS A 105 6.30 6.44 6.71
C LYS A 105 5.00 5.68 6.98
N SER A 106 3.99 5.89 6.13
CA SER A 106 2.71 5.19 6.24
C SER A 106 2.85 3.69 5.99
N TYR A 107 3.60 3.29 4.95
CA TYR A 107 3.87 1.89 4.65
C TYR A 107 4.62 1.18 5.78
N GLN A 108 5.70 1.76 6.29
CA GLN A 108 6.47 1.18 7.41
C GLN A 108 5.63 1.02 8.67
N LYS A 109 4.75 2.00 8.96
CA LYS A 109 3.79 1.89 10.07
C LYS A 109 2.82 0.72 9.85
N ALA A 110 2.26 0.60 8.65
CA ALA A 110 1.32 -0.47 8.31
C ALA A 110 1.97 -1.85 8.41
N VAL A 111 3.18 -2.02 7.87
CA VAL A 111 3.97 -3.27 7.96
C VAL A 111 4.25 -3.64 9.42
N LYS A 112 4.65 -2.67 10.25
CA LYS A 112 4.88 -2.91 11.68
C LYS A 112 3.62 -3.43 12.38
N CYS A 113 2.48 -2.77 12.19
CA CYS A 113 1.21 -3.20 12.79
C CYS A 113 0.75 -4.56 12.23
N PHE A 114 0.99 -4.83 10.95
CA PHE A 114 0.65 -6.11 10.33
C PHE A 114 1.51 -7.25 10.85
N ASN A 115 2.81 -7.05 11.06
CA ASN A 115 3.68 -8.04 11.69
C ASN A 115 3.27 -8.30 13.14
N GLN A 116 2.89 -7.26 13.90
CA GLN A 116 2.33 -7.45 15.24
C GLN A 116 1.09 -8.33 15.23
N PHE A 117 0.15 -8.11 14.30
CA PHE A 117 -1.00 -9.00 14.11
C PHE A 117 -0.59 -10.44 13.77
N LYS A 118 0.45 -10.63 12.95
CA LYS A 118 0.99 -11.96 12.63
C LYS A 118 1.52 -12.68 13.88
N ASP A 119 2.06 -11.94 14.83
CA ASP A 119 2.63 -12.50 16.06
C ASP A 119 1.57 -12.76 17.14
N SER A 120 0.54 -11.90 17.26
CA SER A 120 -0.46 -11.98 18.33
C SER A 120 -1.74 -12.73 17.96
N ASP A 121 -2.37 -12.34 16.85
CA ASP A 121 -3.78 -12.66 16.56
C ASP A 121 -3.93 -13.69 15.44
N LYS A 122 -2.86 -13.94 14.69
CA LYS A 122 -2.87 -14.83 13.53
C LYS A 122 -3.22 -16.27 13.87
N ALA A 123 -2.83 -16.77 15.05
CA ALA A 123 -3.21 -18.12 15.48
C ALA A 123 -4.73 -18.26 15.66
N ILE A 124 -5.39 -17.27 16.28
CA ILE A 124 -6.86 -17.24 16.42
C ILE A 124 -7.50 -17.08 15.04
N PHE A 125 -6.95 -16.19 14.21
CA PHE A 125 -7.41 -16.01 12.84
C PHE A 125 -7.35 -17.33 12.05
N ASP A 126 -6.24 -18.06 12.08
CA ASP A 126 -6.08 -19.30 11.31
C ASP A 126 -6.98 -20.44 11.81
N LEU A 127 -7.25 -20.48 13.12
CA LEU A 127 -8.12 -21.49 13.72
C LEU A 127 -9.60 -21.28 13.39
N TYR A 128 -10.07 -20.02 13.39
CA TYR A 128 -11.52 -19.73 13.32
C TYR A 128 -11.98 -19.12 11.99
N ALA A 129 -11.10 -18.41 11.26
CA ALA A 129 -11.49 -17.74 10.02
C ALA A 129 -11.83 -18.75 8.93
N GLY A 130 -12.90 -18.48 8.17
CA GLY A 130 -13.22 -19.30 7.01
C GLY A 130 -12.13 -19.25 5.94
N THR A 131 -11.96 -20.35 5.18
CA THR A 131 -10.97 -20.45 4.09
C THR A 131 -11.06 -19.31 3.08
N HIS A 132 -12.27 -18.81 2.79
CA HIS A 132 -12.45 -17.66 1.91
C HIS A 132 -11.77 -16.39 2.45
N VAL A 133 -11.88 -16.12 3.75
CA VAL A 133 -11.24 -14.97 4.42
C VAL A 133 -9.72 -15.13 4.38
N GLN A 134 -9.22 -16.33 4.69
CA GLN A 134 -7.79 -16.65 4.65
C GLN A 134 -7.21 -16.42 3.24
N ASN A 135 -7.90 -16.88 2.20
CA ASN A 135 -7.51 -16.65 0.81
C ASN A 135 -7.52 -15.16 0.44
N CYS A 136 -8.49 -14.39 0.93
CA CYS A 136 -8.51 -12.94 0.74
C CYS A 136 -7.34 -12.23 1.43
N LEU A 137 -6.91 -12.70 2.61
CA LEU A 137 -5.74 -12.17 3.31
C LEU A 137 -4.46 -12.44 2.51
N VAL A 138 -4.28 -13.66 2.01
CA VAL A 138 -3.14 -14.01 1.14
C VAL A 138 -3.10 -13.12 -0.11
N ASN A 139 -4.24 -12.91 -0.76
CA ASN A 139 -4.32 -12.01 -1.93
C ASN A 139 -3.95 -10.56 -1.57
N PHE A 140 -4.34 -10.09 -0.39
CA PHE A 140 -3.95 -8.77 0.10
C PHE A 140 -2.43 -8.69 0.30
N GLU A 141 -1.81 -9.68 0.95
CA GLU A 141 -0.36 -9.74 1.12
C GLU A 141 0.40 -9.76 -0.20
N ILE A 142 -0.05 -10.55 -1.17
CA ILE A 142 0.51 -10.58 -2.53
C ILE A 142 0.41 -9.19 -3.18
N THR A 143 -0.73 -8.51 -3.03
CA THR A 143 -0.94 -7.17 -3.57
C THR A 143 0.04 -6.16 -2.97
N ILE A 144 0.23 -6.19 -1.65
CA ILE A 144 1.18 -5.32 -0.96
C ILE A 144 2.61 -5.61 -1.42
N ASN A 145 3.01 -6.87 -1.53
CA ASN A 145 4.34 -7.25 -2.01
C ASN A 145 4.57 -6.77 -3.44
N ASN A 146 3.60 -6.99 -4.32
CA ASN A 146 3.65 -6.54 -5.70
C ASN A 146 3.85 -5.03 -5.81
N VAL A 147 3.17 -4.25 -4.98
CA VAL A 147 3.25 -2.80 -5.01
C VAL A 147 4.54 -2.28 -4.37
N PHE A 148 4.84 -2.69 -3.14
CA PHE A 148 5.92 -2.08 -2.35
C PHE A 148 7.25 -2.82 -2.42
N ILE A 149 7.29 -4.07 -2.88
CA ILE A 149 8.53 -4.82 -3.08
C ILE A 149 8.83 -4.89 -4.58
N SER A 150 7.89 -5.35 -5.41
CA SER A 150 8.13 -5.48 -6.86
C SER A 150 7.98 -4.15 -7.62
N GLY A 151 7.44 -3.11 -6.99
CA GLY A 151 7.29 -1.78 -7.59
C GLY A 151 6.20 -1.68 -8.65
N MET A 152 5.15 -2.48 -8.56
CA MET A 152 4.01 -2.38 -9.47
C MET A 152 3.13 -1.17 -9.12
N SER A 153 2.59 -0.54 -10.18
CA SER A 153 1.57 0.49 -10.06
C SER A 153 0.31 -0.07 -9.38
N VAL A 154 -0.40 0.77 -8.63
CA VAL A 154 -1.72 0.41 -8.12
C VAL A 154 -2.82 0.58 -9.17
N GLY A 155 -2.54 1.08 -10.37
CA GLY A 155 -3.53 1.54 -11.34
C GLY A 155 -3.81 3.03 -11.14
N ILE A 156 -5.08 3.44 -11.10
CA ILE A 156 -5.47 4.82 -10.76
C ILE A 156 -5.53 4.97 -9.22
N PRO A 157 -4.63 5.75 -8.58
CA PRO A 157 -4.53 5.80 -7.11
C PRO A 157 -5.83 6.21 -6.41
N ASP A 158 -6.55 7.19 -6.96
CA ASP A 158 -7.79 7.68 -6.37
C ASP A 158 -9.00 6.81 -6.71
N SER A 159 -8.92 5.99 -7.76
CA SER A 159 -10.04 5.16 -8.21
C SER A 159 -10.34 4.06 -7.20
N PRO A 160 -11.59 3.97 -6.72
CA PRO A 160 -11.99 2.85 -5.89
C PRO A 160 -12.02 1.53 -6.68
N TYR A 161 -12.16 1.54 -7.99
CA TYR A 161 -12.41 0.33 -8.79
C TYR A 161 -11.16 -0.20 -9.50
N GLU A 162 -10.12 0.62 -9.62
CA GLU A 162 -8.89 0.26 -10.32
C GLU A 162 -7.70 0.15 -9.38
N ASN A 163 -7.76 0.79 -8.21
CA ASN A 163 -6.70 0.70 -7.22
C ASN A 163 -6.60 -0.71 -6.63
N SER A 164 -5.54 -1.44 -6.99
CA SER A 164 -5.33 -2.83 -6.58
C SER A 164 -5.39 -3.04 -5.06
N ILE A 165 -4.79 -2.14 -4.28
CA ILE A 165 -4.80 -2.18 -2.81
C ILE A 165 -6.24 -2.00 -2.29
N LYS A 166 -6.95 -0.97 -2.75
CA LYS A 166 -8.35 -0.72 -2.34
C LYS A 166 -9.25 -1.91 -2.68
N ILE A 167 -9.07 -2.52 -3.85
CA ILE A 167 -9.83 -3.70 -4.28
C ILE A 167 -9.55 -4.88 -3.35
N ALA A 168 -8.27 -5.18 -3.07
CA ALA A 168 -7.87 -6.27 -2.19
C ALA A 168 -8.40 -6.06 -0.76
N SER A 169 -8.25 -4.86 -0.20
CA SER A 169 -8.77 -4.50 1.12
C SER A 169 -10.27 -4.69 1.20
N ARG A 170 -11.05 -4.21 0.22
CA ARG A 170 -12.52 -4.38 0.23
C ARG A 170 -12.96 -5.82 0.13
N LYS A 171 -12.28 -6.63 -0.70
CA LYS A 171 -12.57 -8.06 -0.82
C LYS A 171 -12.35 -8.75 0.54
N LEU A 172 -11.23 -8.47 1.20
CA LEU A 172 -10.93 -9.01 2.53
C LEU A 172 -11.94 -8.54 3.59
N ILE A 173 -12.27 -7.24 3.63
CA ILE A 173 -13.26 -6.69 4.58
C ILE A 173 -14.64 -7.29 4.35
N SER A 174 -15.07 -7.43 3.09
CA SER A 174 -16.35 -8.07 2.76
C SER A 174 -16.38 -9.53 3.15
N ALA A 175 -15.28 -10.27 2.92
CA ALA A 175 -15.15 -11.66 3.34
C ALA A 175 -15.26 -11.79 4.87
N MET A 176 -14.55 -10.96 5.64
CA MET A 176 -14.61 -10.96 7.10
C MET A 176 -16.03 -10.69 7.61
N LYS A 177 -16.72 -9.68 7.08
CA LYS A 177 -18.12 -9.36 7.46
C LYS A 177 -19.05 -10.55 7.23
N LYS A 178 -19.00 -11.15 6.04
CA LYS A 178 -19.80 -12.33 5.68
C LYS A 178 -19.50 -13.52 6.58
N ASP A 179 -18.23 -13.72 6.93
CA ASP A 179 -17.77 -14.86 7.74
C ASP A 179 -18.35 -14.85 9.16
N ILE A 180 -18.62 -13.67 9.72
CA ILE A 180 -19.34 -13.49 11.00
C ILE A 180 -20.83 -13.16 10.84
N GLY A 181 -21.38 -13.27 9.62
CA GLY A 181 -22.80 -13.07 9.34
C GLY A 181 -23.27 -11.61 9.48
N ILE A 182 -22.41 -10.65 9.14
CA ILE A 182 -22.76 -9.23 8.97
C ILE A 182 -22.83 -8.96 7.47
N THR A 183 -23.98 -8.47 7.00
CA THR A 183 -24.20 -8.03 5.61
C THR A 183 -24.07 -6.53 5.49
#